data_AF-A0A504Z7B0-F1
#
_entry.id   AF-A0A504Z7B0-F1
#
_cell.length_a   1.000
_cell.length_b   1.000
_cell.length_c   1.000
_cell.angle_alpha   90.00
_cell.angle_beta   90.00
_cell.angle_gamma   90.00
#
_symmetry.space_group_name_H-M   'P 1'
#
loop_
_entity.id
_entity.type
_entity.pdbx_description
1 polymer ?
#
loop_
_entity_poly.entity_id
_entity_poly.type
_entity_poly.pdbx_seq_one_letter_code
_entity_poly.pdbx_strand_id
1 'polypeptide(L)'
;MVETSKDIKKTVTFGLPDSIDFSAISNGLAEPTQTMTCREQRTSDVPPTNTDSSKIPLQCSKVYAVAKPDTLDFASAKVIELSKRLRELMACLLTERTKNRQLEGRIKILDAMIRESRMEANRELSQPLRLSTNPAVDAARQIEQNTSTKGTLAKLAKSEEIIKILRNENHTLKHDLREAKRVLELETGEKIENINLWLKTLILERGGGSERRGRSMGGWRGRQQQISLLRSKVKSLESRLNSMSPLRLHVSAERIDDLDTVGTDQKSGATTLGIESIFGGSNLELPLSQRQSVTDKNKITLLEQEITKLNSDLQSYKNKFAKAKARENSLSVETQEMKKKMIKLFEKGKHDDELVSAMMETNQKLQNNLRQLQEEAIKSEQHSKNETEKLMSTLAQKKNELEKLEKILFQKDDEIRDLENAVRNLPNASNCAQVSNSQSEIMNGGLKANTEKTLIVEEREKLEKQIALLEIERDGLRKLVETVNGRVDSLVQENADLKYELSLRNSEKPFSKISNARSLNHDESKRTKTTESELEEKCDRVSKKPSKIEIERLLSRQFLIDTLSKCALGAASANTVSKQIGILQSALTDSYGEIERLRELGEKLRSIRREDFNLLSEIVQQLRIASENDKV
;
A
#
# COMPACT_ATOMS: atom_id res chain seq x y z
N MET A 1 -74.34 27.89 36.62
CA MET A 1 -73.57 29.05 37.13
C MET A 1 -72.10 28.69 37.11
N VAL A 2 -71.23 29.62 36.67
CA VAL A 2 -69.77 29.69 36.95
C VAL A 2 -68.94 28.47 36.46
N GLU A 3 -68.38 28.53 35.24
CA GLU A 3 -66.91 28.76 34.93
C GLU A 3 -66.07 27.45 35.02
N THR A 4 -64.88 27.23 34.47
CA THR A 4 -64.06 27.72 33.32
C THR A 4 -63.05 26.59 32.98
N SER A 5 -62.41 26.44 31.80
CA SER A 5 -62.47 27.20 30.54
C SER A 5 -62.21 26.32 29.28
N LYS A 6 -61.95 26.98 28.15
CA LYS A 6 -61.57 26.52 26.81
C LYS A 6 -60.06 26.22 26.68
N ASP A 7 -59.71 25.39 25.70
CA ASP A 7 -58.42 25.50 25.00
C ASP A 7 -58.56 25.35 23.48
N ILE A 8 -57.77 26.10 22.71
CA ILE A 8 -58.05 26.42 21.30
C ILE A 8 -57.06 25.75 20.35
N LYS A 9 -57.59 25.06 19.32
CA LYS A 9 -56.79 24.59 18.18
C LYS A 9 -56.27 25.79 17.37
N LYS A 10 -54.95 25.91 17.21
CA LYS A 10 -54.33 26.72 16.16
C LYS A 10 -53.37 25.87 15.33
N THR A 11 -53.79 25.61 14.09
CA THR A 11 -52.96 25.06 13.03
C THR A 11 -51.95 26.11 12.60
N VAL A 12 -50.66 25.77 12.53
CA VAL A 12 -49.62 26.64 11.96
C VAL A 12 -48.86 25.86 10.90
N THR A 13 -49.06 26.26 9.65
CA THR A 13 -48.26 25.89 8.48
C THR A 13 -47.05 26.80 8.38
N PHE A 14 -45.86 26.24 8.18
CA PHE A 14 -44.71 26.95 7.62
C PHE A 14 -44.12 26.15 6.47
N GLY A 15 -43.92 26.83 5.33
CA GLY A 15 -43.41 26.22 4.09
C GLY A 15 -41.88 26.19 4.03
N LEU A 16 -41.37 25.41 3.08
CA LEU A 16 -39.97 25.46 2.67
C LEU A 16 -39.72 26.71 1.80
N PRO A 17 -38.53 27.33 1.87
CA PRO A 17 -38.03 28.19 0.81
C PRO A 17 -37.22 27.40 -0.22
N ASP A 18 -37.55 27.58 -1.49
CA ASP A 18 -36.71 27.20 -2.63
C ASP A 18 -35.58 28.21 -2.86
N SER A 19 -34.54 27.78 -3.57
CA SER A 19 -33.52 28.57 -4.29
C SER A 19 -32.68 29.59 -3.48
N ILE A 20 -31.35 29.38 -3.47
CA ILE A 20 -30.37 30.41 -3.12
C ILE A 20 -29.51 30.68 -4.36
N ASP A 21 -29.69 31.85 -4.96
CA ASP A 21 -28.85 32.38 -6.03
C ASP A 21 -27.50 32.85 -5.49
N PHE A 22 -26.41 32.53 -6.19
CA PHE A 22 -25.05 33.00 -5.89
C PHE A 22 -24.53 33.91 -7.01
N SER A 23 -25.08 35.13 -7.10
CA SER A 23 -24.63 36.12 -8.09
C SER A 23 -24.76 37.59 -7.64
N ALA A 24 -24.17 37.99 -6.50
CA ALA A 24 -23.97 39.41 -6.17
C ALA A 24 -23.01 39.67 -4.96
N ILE A 25 -21.70 39.48 -5.11
CA ILE A 25 -20.71 40.29 -4.35
C ILE A 25 -19.51 40.61 -5.26
N SER A 26 -19.54 41.79 -5.89
CA SER A 26 -18.36 42.43 -6.47
C SER A 26 -18.54 43.96 -6.43
N ASN A 27 -17.43 44.67 -6.22
CA ASN A 27 -17.26 46.13 -6.24
C ASN A 27 -17.76 46.91 -4.99
N GLY A 28 -16.83 47.63 -4.35
CA GLY A 28 -17.14 48.67 -3.36
C GLY A 28 -15.94 49.16 -2.54
N LEU A 29 -15.37 50.31 -2.94
CA LEU A 29 -14.36 51.14 -2.24
C LEU A 29 -12.94 50.56 -2.04
N ALA A 30 -11.86 51.35 -2.02
CA ALA A 30 -11.54 52.66 -2.62
C ALA A 30 -10.01 52.88 -2.47
N GLU A 31 -9.37 53.63 -3.36
CA GLU A 31 -7.97 54.07 -3.19
C GLU A 31 -7.84 55.14 -2.07
N PRO A 32 -6.62 55.49 -1.63
CA PRO A 32 -5.92 56.54 -2.38
C PRO A 32 -4.45 56.26 -2.70
N THR A 33 -4.05 56.79 -3.85
CA THR A 33 -2.69 56.87 -4.37
C THR A 33 -1.78 57.74 -3.49
N GLN A 34 -0.54 57.30 -3.24
CA GLN A 34 0.58 58.24 -3.03
C GLN A 34 1.81 57.77 -3.82
N THR A 35 2.19 58.59 -4.80
CA THR A 35 3.42 58.45 -5.58
C THR A 35 4.59 59.11 -4.85
N MET A 36 5.69 58.37 -4.66
CA MET A 36 7.01 58.98 -4.51
C MET A 36 7.99 58.26 -5.43
N THR A 37 8.61 59.05 -6.31
CA THR A 37 9.68 58.67 -7.22
C THR A 37 10.99 58.43 -6.46
N CYS A 38 11.79 57.43 -6.89
CA CYS A 38 13.24 57.60 -6.96
C CYS A 38 13.88 56.60 -7.94
N ARG A 39 15.13 56.86 -8.31
CA ARG A 39 15.74 56.51 -9.60
C ARG A 39 17.20 56.09 -9.41
N GLU A 40 17.62 55.03 -10.12
CA GLU A 40 19.02 54.55 -10.27
C GLU A 40 19.75 54.18 -8.95
N GLN A 41 20.53 53.10 -8.85
CA GLN A 41 21.78 52.86 -9.59
C GLN A 41 22.16 51.36 -9.64
N ARG A 42 23.13 51.03 -10.50
CA ARG A 42 23.77 49.71 -10.62
C ARG A 42 24.95 49.61 -9.64
N THR A 43 25.14 48.44 -9.00
CA THR A 43 26.48 47.90 -8.68
C THR A 43 26.44 46.39 -8.43
N SER A 44 27.36 45.67 -9.11
CA SER A 44 28.20 44.55 -8.66
C SER A 44 27.62 43.30 -7.98
N ASP A 45 27.84 42.15 -8.64
CA ASP A 45 28.56 40.95 -8.17
C ASP A 45 28.55 40.53 -6.69
N VAL A 46 28.21 39.25 -6.46
CA VAL A 46 28.89 38.22 -5.61
C VAL A 46 27.84 37.15 -5.20
N PRO A 47 28.14 35.83 -5.30
CA PRO A 47 27.18 34.76 -5.01
C PRO A 47 27.16 34.36 -3.53
N PRO A 48 26.04 33.79 -3.02
CA PRO A 48 26.02 33.14 -1.71
C PRO A 48 26.59 31.72 -1.78
N THR A 49 27.60 31.47 -0.95
CA THR A 49 28.21 30.16 -0.71
C THR A 49 27.29 29.22 0.07
N ASN A 50 27.40 27.92 -0.20
CA ASN A 50 26.99 26.88 0.76
C ASN A 50 27.78 27.01 2.07
N THR A 51 27.11 26.79 3.20
CA THR A 51 27.72 26.06 4.33
C THR A 51 26.71 25.12 4.98
N ASP A 52 27.08 23.84 5.00
CA ASP A 52 26.45 22.79 5.80
C ASP A 52 26.50 23.14 7.31
N SER A 53 25.49 22.69 8.06
CA SER A 53 25.70 22.22 9.45
C SER A 53 24.58 21.27 9.90
N SER A 54 24.97 20.00 9.90
CA SER A 54 24.50 18.83 10.66
C SER A 54 23.45 19.03 11.79
N LYS A 55 22.50 18.09 12.05
CA LYS A 55 22.71 16.72 12.61
C LYS A 55 23.52 16.78 13.94
N ILE A 56 23.23 16.11 15.06
CA ILE A 56 22.48 14.86 15.32
C ILE A 56 21.65 14.98 16.66
N PRO A 57 21.49 14.01 17.62
CA PRO A 57 20.18 13.66 18.18
C PRO A 57 20.01 13.95 19.69
N LEU A 58 18.90 13.51 20.30
CA LEU A 58 18.92 12.45 21.33
C LEU A 58 17.52 12.06 21.83
N GLN A 59 17.38 10.76 22.15
CA GLN A 59 16.35 10.24 23.04
C GLN A 59 16.89 10.19 24.49
N CYS A 60 15.95 9.99 25.41
CA CYS A 60 16.11 9.48 26.77
C CYS A 60 16.37 10.49 27.90
N SER A 61 15.38 10.55 28.78
CA SER A 61 15.36 11.29 30.03
C SER A 61 16.39 10.77 31.04
N LYS A 62 17.08 11.68 31.74
CA LYS A 62 17.42 11.47 33.15
C LYS A 62 17.48 12.78 33.93
N VAL A 63 17.00 12.70 35.16
CA VAL A 63 16.72 13.81 36.07
C VAL A 63 18.01 14.45 36.58
N TYR A 64 18.09 15.78 36.50
CA TYR A 64 18.68 16.61 37.55
C TYR A 64 17.74 17.79 37.84
N ALA A 65 17.59 18.12 39.11
CA ALA A 65 16.72 19.17 39.60
C ALA A 65 17.52 20.45 39.95
N VAL A 66 16.78 21.50 40.32
CA VAL A 66 17.25 22.77 40.93
C VAL A 66 17.77 23.84 39.95
N ALA A 67 16.84 24.61 39.39
CA ALA A 67 16.81 26.07 39.48
C ALA A 67 15.38 26.57 39.15
N LYS A 68 14.99 27.76 39.64
CA LYS A 68 13.69 28.37 39.29
C LYS A 68 13.75 28.83 37.82
N PRO A 69 12.76 28.53 36.98
CA PRO A 69 12.77 29.01 35.59
C PRO A 69 12.35 30.47 35.54
N ASP A 70 13.22 31.31 34.98
CA ASP A 70 12.81 32.64 34.52
C ASP A 70 11.74 32.51 33.44
N THR A 71 10.74 33.39 33.47
CA THR A 71 9.61 33.37 32.54
C THR A 71 10.01 33.59 31.08
N LEU A 72 11.27 34.01 30.84
CA LEU A 72 11.89 34.20 29.54
C LEU A 72 11.97 32.90 28.71
N ASP A 73 12.32 31.77 29.33
CA ASP A 73 12.49 30.50 28.60
C ASP A 73 11.16 29.89 28.14
N PHE A 74 10.10 30.04 28.95
CA PHE A 74 8.76 29.64 28.53
C PHE A 74 8.23 30.53 27.39
N ALA A 75 8.49 31.84 27.45
CA ALA A 75 8.15 32.76 26.37
C ALA A 75 8.93 32.44 25.08
N SER A 76 10.24 32.18 25.20
CA SER A 76 11.11 31.75 24.09
C SER A 76 10.60 30.45 23.44
N ALA A 77 10.35 29.42 24.24
CA ALA A 77 9.78 28.16 23.77
C ALA A 77 8.42 28.36 23.07
N LYS A 78 7.55 29.23 23.60
CA LYS A 78 6.25 29.53 22.98
C LYS A 78 6.39 30.29 21.66
N VAL A 79 7.34 31.22 21.54
CA VAL A 79 7.64 31.92 20.28
C VAL A 79 8.18 30.94 19.24
N ILE A 80 9.04 29.99 19.62
CA ILE A 80 9.55 28.94 18.72
C ILE A 80 8.41 28.00 18.27
N GLU A 81 7.53 27.58 19.18
CA GLU A 81 6.35 26.76 18.89
C GLU A 81 5.40 27.46 17.91
N LEU A 82 5.06 28.73 18.18
CA LEU A 82 4.22 29.55 17.29
C LEU A 82 4.88 29.78 15.93
N SER A 83 6.19 30.00 15.88
CA SER A 83 6.97 30.17 14.63
C SER A 83 7.07 28.87 13.83
N LYS A 84 7.09 27.70 14.50
CA LYS A 84 6.95 26.40 13.84
C LYS A 84 5.54 26.25 13.27
N ARG A 85 4.50 26.55 14.07
CA ARG A 85 3.11 26.44 13.64
C ARG A 85 2.75 27.39 12.50
N LEU A 86 3.32 28.59 12.47
CA LEU A 86 3.17 29.55 11.39
C LEU A 86 3.76 29.00 10.07
N ARG A 87 4.94 28.37 10.12
CA ARG A 87 5.55 27.72 8.94
C ARG A 87 4.73 26.53 8.43
N GLU A 88 4.22 25.69 9.34
CA GLU A 88 3.30 24.59 8.99
C GLU A 88 2.02 25.12 8.30
N LEU A 89 1.37 26.14 8.87
CA LEU A 89 0.17 26.75 8.29
C LEU A 89 0.45 27.42 6.94
N MET A 90 1.60 28.06 6.77
CA MET A 90 2.01 28.65 5.49
C MET A 90 2.19 27.57 4.40
N ALA A 91 2.78 26.43 4.74
CA ALA A 91 2.93 25.29 3.81
C ALA A 91 1.57 24.68 3.42
N CYS A 92 0.66 24.50 4.39
CA CYS A 92 -0.72 24.09 4.13
C CYS A 92 -1.45 25.11 3.23
N LEU A 93 -1.31 26.41 3.46
CA LEU A 93 -1.94 27.45 2.65
C LEU A 93 -1.40 27.45 1.20
N LEU A 94 -0.09 27.27 1.01
CA LEU A 94 0.52 27.19 -0.33
C LEU A 94 0.05 25.94 -1.09
N THR A 95 -0.03 24.79 -0.42
CA THR A 95 -0.53 23.54 -1.04
C THR A 95 -2.02 23.58 -1.34
N GLU A 96 -2.85 24.24 -0.53
CA GLU A 96 -4.25 24.49 -0.88
C GLU A 96 -4.38 25.52 -2.02
N ARG A 97 -3.53 26.54 -2.09
CA ARG A 97 -3.48 27.46 -3.25
C ARG A 97 -3.13 26.76 -4.55
N THR A 98 -2.20 25.80 -4.56
CA THR A 98 -1.86 25.05 -5.78
C THR A 98 -2.98 24.09 -6.20
N LYS A 99 -3.61 23.38 -5.25
CA LYS A 99 -4.82 22.58 -5.51
C LYS A 99 -5.95 23.44 -6.08
N ASN A 100 -6.21 24.62 -5.49
CA ASN A 100 -7.28 25.48 -5.93
C ASN A 100 -7.05 26.01 -7.35
N ARG A 101 -5.80 26.37 -7.71
CA ARG A 101 -5.42 26.68 -9.11
C ARG A 101 -5.63 25.51 -10.08
N GLN A 102 -5.34 24.28 -9.66
CA GLN A 102 -5.60 23.09 -10.48
C GLN A 102 -7.11 22.84 -10.68
N LEU A 103 -7.92 23.04 -9.64
CA LEU A 103 -9.38 22.96 -9.72
C LEU A 103 -9.96 24.06 -10.60
N GLU A 104 -9.49 25.30 -10.46
CA GLU A 104 -9.87 26.44 -11.31
C GLU A 104 -9.51 26.18 -12.78
N GLY A 105 -8.35 25.58 -13.06
CA GLY A 105 -7.96 25.13 -14.40
C GLY A 105 -8.90 24.07 -14.97
N ARG A 106 -9.28 23.07 -14.15
CA ARG A 106 -10.27 22.04 -14.53
C ARG A 106 -11.65 22.63 -14.79
N ILE A 107 -12.11 23.57 -13.96
CA ILE A 107 -13.37 24.29 -14.16
C ILE A 107 -13.34 25.05 -15.49
N LYS A 108 -12.27 25.81 -15.78
CA LYS A 108 -12.11 26.53 -17.06
C LYS A 108 -12.15 25.60 -18.28
N ILE A 109 -11.57 24.40 -18.20
CA ILE A 109 -11.64 23.38 -19.25
C ILE A 109 -13.07 22.85 -19.40
N LEU A 110 -13.73 22.48 -18.29
CA LEU A 110 -15.12 21.98 -18.33
C LEU A 110 -16.09 23.05 -18.87
N ASP A 111 -15.94 24.31 -18.46
CA ASP A 111 -16.74 25.41 -19.00
C ASP A 111 -16.47 25.64 -20.50
N ALA A 112 -15.24 25.43 -20.97
CA ALA A 112 -14.92 25.48 -22.40
C ALA A 112 -15.63 24.36 -23.17
N MET A 113 -15.58 23.12 -22.67
CA MET A 113 -16.28 21.97 -23.26
C MET A 113 -17.80 22.15 -23.26
N ILE A 114 -18.38 22.73 -22.19
CA ILE A 114 -19.81 23.04 -22.10
C ILE A 114 -20.19 24.14 -23.10
N ARG A 115 -19.38 25.20 -23.25
CA ARG A 115 -19.60 26.23 -24.26
C ARG A 115 -19.51 25.67 -25.68
N GLU A 116 -18.52 24.83 -25.97
CA GLU A 116 -18.35 24.19 -27.28
C GLU A 116 -19.52 23.26 -27.62
N SER A 117 -19.90 22.39 -26.68
CA SER A 117 -21.09 21.53 -26.76
C SER A 117 -22.37 22.32 -27.04
N ARG A 118 -22.54 23.49 -26.40
CA ARG A 118 -23.69 24.38 -26.60
C ARG A 118 -23.66 25.12 -27.95
N MET A 119 -22.48 25.45 -28.46
CA MET A 119 -22.31 26.06 -29.79
C MET A 119 -22.60 25.05 -30.89
N GLU A 120 -22.20 23.79 -30.72
CA GLU A 120 -22.47 22.73 -31.69
C GLU A 120 -23.96 22.34 -31.71
N ALA A 121 -24.61 22.23 -30.54
CA ALA A 121 -26.07 22.05 -30.45
C ALA A 121 -26.86 23.21 -31.11
N ASN A 122 -26.37 24.45 -31.00
CA ASN A 122 -26.97 25.59 -31.70
C ASN A 122 -26.72 25.57 -33.23
N ARG A 123 -25.61 25.00 -33.71
CA ARG A 123 -25.36 24.80 -35.15
C ARG A 123 -26.31 23.78 -35.76
N GLU A 124 -26.59 22.69 -35.06
CA GLU A 124 -27.53 21.66 -35.50
C GLU A 124 -28.98 22.19 -35.63
N LEU A 125 -29.41 23.13 -34.78
CA LEU A 125 -30.70 23.81 -34.92
C LEU A 125 -30.77 24.87 -36.04
N SER A 126 -29.64 25.25 -36.65
CA SER A 126 -29.54 26.43 -37.53
C SER A 126 -29.35 26.14 -39.02
N GLN A 127 -29.29 24.87 -39.45
CA GLN A 127 -29.10 24.54 -40.87
C GLN A 127 -30.44 24.23 -41.58
N PRO A 128 -30.87 25.05 -42.56
CA PRO A 128 -31.97 24.68 -43.44
C PRO A 128 -31.55 23.55 -44.39
N LEU A 129 -32.40 22.53 -44.46
CA LEU A 129 -32.19 21.30 -45.22
C LEU A 129 -31.72 21.54 -46.66
N ARG A 130 -30.50 21.09 -47.00
CA ARG A 130 -30.10 20.83 -48.39
C ARG A 130 -29.55 19.41 -48.51
N LEU A 131 -30.31 18.58 -49.22
CA LEU A 131 -29.88 17.23 -49.58
C LEU A 131 -28.69 17.29 -50.55
N SER A 132 -27.61 16.55 -50.25
CA SER A 132 -26.79 15.94 -51.29
C SER A 132 -25.98 14.74 -50.78
N THR A 133 -26.34 13.55 -51.27
CA THR A 133 -25.42 12.46 -51.65
C THR A 133 -24.28 12.07 -50.69
N ASN A 134 -24.52 11.06 -49.82
CA ASN A 134 -23.73 9.80 -49.74
C ASN A 134 -24.23 8.86 -48.61
N PRO A 135 -25.13 7.90 -48.87
CA PRO A 135 -25.83 7.14 -47.82
C PRO A 135 -24.97 6.08 -47.07
N ALA A 136 -23.73 5.82 -47.51
CA ALA A 136 -22.90 4.74 -46.96
C ALA A 136 -22.05 5.15 -45.73
N VAL A 137 -21.69 6.44 -45.60
CA VAL A 137 -20.76 6.91 -44.55
C VAL A 137 -21.53 7.42 -43.33
N ASP A 138 -22.65 8.11 -43.54
CA ASP A 138 -23.45 8.67 -42.45
C ASP A 138 -24.16 7.60 -41.62
N ALA A 139 -24.62 6.52 -42.26
CA ALA A 139 -25.25 5.40 -41.56
C ALA A 139 -24.30 4.76 -40.53
N ALA A 140 -23.02 4.59 -40.87
CA ALA A 140 -22.02 4.04 -39.96
C ALA A 140 -21.77 4.97 -38.76
N ARG A 141 -21.51 6.26 -39.00
CA ARG A 141 -21.30 7.27 -37.93
C ARG A 141 -22.53 7.44 -37.04
N GLN A 142 -23.72 7.44 -37.61
CA GLN A 142 -24.96 7.62 -36.86
C GLN A 142 -25.31 6.36 -36.05
N ILE A 143 -24.94 5.16 -36.49
CA ILE A 143 -25.02 3.94 -35.67
C ILE A 143 -24.01 3.99 -34.52
N GLU A 144 -22.78 4.45 -34.75
CA GLU A 144 -21.72 4.54 -33.73
C GLU A 144 -22.03 5.59 -32.65
N GLN A 145 -22.56 6.76 -33.04
CA GLN A 145 -23.08 7.74 -32.08
C GLN A 145 -24.31 7.21 -31.34
N ASN A 146 -25.25 6.54 -32.01
CA ASN A 146 -26.43 5.97 -31.35
C ASN A 146 -26.12 4.79 -30.41
N THR A 147 -25.08 4.00 -30.67
CA THR A 147 -24.63 2.96 -29.73
C THR A 147 -23.89 3.57 -28.54
N SER A 148 -23.10 4.63 -28.75
CA SER A 148 -22.46 5.39 -27.69
C SER A 148 -23.48 6.09 -26.77
N THR A 149 -24.48 6.80 -27.31
CA THR A 149 -25.54 7.46 -26.53
C THR A 149 -26.47 6.47 -25.85
N LYS A 150 -26.81 5.34 -26.48
CA LYS A 150 -27.52 4.25 -25.78
C LYS A 150 -26.66 3.65 -24.66
N GLY A 151 -25.34 3.56 -24.85
CA GLY A 151 -24.40 3.11 -23.83
C GLY A 151 -24.31 4.06 -22.62
N THR A 152 -24.33 5.38 -22.84
CA THR A 152 -24.35 6.37 -21.75
C THR A 152 -25.72 6.43 -21.06
N LEU A 153 -26.83 6.36 -21.79
CA LEU A 153 -28.18 6.26 -21.22
C LEU A 153 -28.37 4.97 -20.38
N ALA A 154 -27.84 3.83 -20.84
CA ALA A 154 -27.87 2.59 -20.06
C ALA A 154 -26.99 2.65 -18.80
N LYS A 155 -25.86 3.40 -18.83
CA LYS A 155 -25.05 3.68 -17.63
C LYS A 155 -25.78 4.63 -16.67
N LEU A 156 -26.47 5.65 -17.19
CA LEU A 156 -27.29 6.57 -16.41
C LEU A 156 -28.41 5.83 -15.68
N ALA A 157 -29.22 5.03 -16.40
CA ALA A 157 -30.29 4.23 -15.82
C ALA A 157 -29.80 3.27 -14.71
N LYS A 158 -28.65 2.62 -14.91
CA LYS A 158 -28.00 1.80 -13.86
C LYS A 158 -27.58 2.65 -12.64
N SER A 159 -27.07 3.86 -12.84
CA SER A 159 -26.72 4.75 -11.74
C SER A 159 -27.95 5.24 -10.97
N GLU A 160 -29.06 5.52 -11.65
CA GLU A 160 -30.34 5.88 -11.04
C GLU A 160 -30.94 4.73 -10.22
N GLU A 161 -30.83 3.50 -10.72
CA GLU A 161 -31.21 2.28 -9.99
C GLU A 161 -30.36 2.10 -8.72
N ILE A 162 -29.04 2.26 -8.80
CA ILE A 162 -28.15 2.21 -7.63
C ILE A 162 -28.51 3.32 -6.62
N ILE A 163 -28.78 4.55 -7.07
CA ILE A 163 -29.23 5.65 -6.21
C ILE A 163 -30.57 5.31 -5.53
N LYS A 164 -31.50 4.65 -6.23
CA LYS A 164 -32.78 4.19 -5.67
C LYS A 164 -32.58 3.11 -4.62
N ILE A 165 -31.68 2.15 -4.84
CA ILE A 165 -31.31 1.12 -3.85
C ILE A 165 -30.70 1.77 -2.61
N LEU A 166 -29.70 2.65 -2.77
CA LEU A 166 -29.05 3.36 -1.66
C LEU A 166 -30.02 4.24 -0.86
N ARG A 167 -31.01 4.88 -1.51
CA ARG A 167 -32.09 5.62 -0.83
C ARG A 167 -32.95 4.67 0.01
N ASN A 168 -33.34 3.52 -0.53
CA ASN A 168 -34.11 2.51 0.20
C ASN A 168 -33.33 1.96 1.40
N GLU A 169 -32.06 1.60 1.22
CA GLU A 169 -31.18 1.15 2.31
C GLU A 169 -31.02 2.23 3.39
N ASN A 170 -30.87 3.50 3.01
CA ASN A 170 -30.80 4.62 3.95
C ASN A 170 -32.11 4.79 4.74
N HIS A 171 -33.27 4.53 4.12
CA HIS A 171 -34.56 4.50 4.82
C HIS A 171 -34.67 3.34 5.80
N THR A 172 -34.21 2.14 5.43
CA THR A 172 -34.14 0.96 6.32
C THR A 172 -33.22 1.24 7.51
N LEU A 173 -31.99 1.71 7.28
CA LEU A 173 -31.05 2.07 8.35
C LEU A 173 -31.60 3.18 9.27
N LYS A 174 -32.36 4.16 8.74
CA LYS A 174 -33.08 5.16 9.55
C LYS A 174 -34.28 4.59 10.31
N HIS A 175 -34.89 3.50 9.83
CA HIS A 175 -35.90 2.77 10.58
C HIS A 175 -35.24 2.00 11.73
N ASP A 176 -34.20 1.24 11.43
CA ASP A 176 -33.52 0.37 12.40
C ASP A 176 -32.79 1.17 13.48
N LEU A 177 -32.25 2.35 13.15
CA LEU A 177 -31.72 3.29 14.14
C LEU A 177 -32.81 3.82 15.09
N ARG A 178 -34.05 4.02 14.61
CA ARG A 178 -35.20 4.41 15.46
C ARG A 178 -35.71 3.23 16.29
N GLU A 179 -35.63 2.01 15.76
CA GLU A 179 -35.98 0.79 16.50
C GLU A 179 -34.98 0.53 17.63
N ALA A 180 -33.68 0.51 17.30
CA ALA A 180 -32.59 0.40 18.27
C ALA A 180 -32.64 1.51 19.32
N LYS A 181 -32.94 2.75 18.92
CA LYS A 181 -33.21 3.86 19.86
C LYS A 181 -34.33 3.48 20.84
N ARG A 182 -35.49 3.03 20.35
CA ARG A 182 -36.65 2.70 21.21
C ARG A 182 -36.33 1.54 22.15
N VAL A 183 -35.60 0.53 21.68
CA VAL A 183 -35.14 -0.60 22.53
C VAL A 183 -34.19 -0.09 23.61
N LEU A 184 -33.22 0.77 23.29
CA LEU A 184 -32.34 1.40 24.28
C LEU A 184 -33.13 2.26 25.30
N GLU A 185 -34.12 3.03 24.85
CA GLU A 185 -35.00 3.82 25.74
C GLU A 185 -35.82 2.92 26.70
N LEU A 186 -36.23 1.72 26.25
CA LEU A 186 -36.93 0.74 27.08
C LEU A 186 -36.02 0.01 28.08
N GLU A 187 -34.81 -0.37 27.67
CA GLU A 187 -33.85 -1.09 28.52
C GLU A 187 -33.16 -0.18 29.55
N THR A 188 -32.93 1.08 29.20
CA THR A 188 -32.35 2.08 30.12
C THR A 188 -33.42 2.73 30.99
N GLY A 189 -34.65 2.88 30.46
CA GLY A 189 -35.70 3.68 31.04
C GLY A 189 -35.47 5.19 30.90
N GLU A 190 -34.55 5.63 30.03
CA GLU A 190 -34.24 7.03 29.73
C GLU A 190 -34.73 7.40 28.32
N LYS A 191 -35.16 8.65 28.10
CA LYS A 191 -35.53 9.14 26.76
C LYS A 191 -34.27 9.70 26.07
N ILE A 192 -33.84 9.07 24.99
CA ILE A 192 -32.54 9.32 24.35
C ILE A 192 -32.73 10.28 23.18
N GLU A 193 -32.69 11.59 23.43
CA GLU A 193 -32.99 12.57 22.38
C GLU A 193 -31.97 12.51 21.21
N ASN A 194 -30.68 12.36 21.53
CA ASN A 194 -29.61 12.16 20.54
C ASN A 194 -28.64 11.04 20.98
N ILE A 195 -28.61 9.94 20.21
CA ILE A 195 -27.75 8.76 20.46
C ILE A 195 -26.25 9.13 20.55
N ASN A 196 -25.76 10.01 19.67
CA ASN A 196 -24.33 10.36 19.64
C ASN A 196 -23.90 11.17 20.87
N LEU A 197 -24.81 11.95 21.45
CA LEU A 197 -24.54 12.68 22.68
C LEU A 197 -24.61 11.74 23.90
N TRP A 198 -25.65 10.90 23.96
CA TRP A 198 -25.85 9.91 25.02
C TRP A 198 -24.69 8.90 25.11
N LEU A 199 -24.22 8.36 23.98
CA LEU A 199 -23.04 7.48 23.94
C LEU A 199 -21.76 8.20 24.40
N LYS A 200 -21.58 9.49 24.05
CA LYS A 200 -20.40 10.26 24.52
C LYS A 200 -20.43 10.48 26.03
N THR A 201 -21.59 10.78 26.62
CA THR A 201 -21.74 10.89 28.07
C THR A 201 -21.37 9.58 28.77
N LEU A 202 -21.87 8.44 28.29
CA LEU A 202 -21.53 7.12 28.83
C LEU A 202 -20.03 6.77 28.73
N ILE A 203 -19.35 7.22 27.68
CA ILE A 203 -17.90 7.00 27.51
C ILE A 203 -17.10 7.92 28.44
N LEU A 204 -17.49 9.19 28.57
CA LEU A 204 -16.85 10.16 29.46
C LEU A 204 -16.98 9.78 30.94
N GLU A 205 -18.12 9.25 31.37
CA GLU A 205 -18.33 8.74 32.74
C GLU A 205 -17.46 7.51 33.09
N ARG A 206 -16.88 6.84 32.08
CA ARG A 206 -16.07 5.62 32.25
C ARG A 206 -14.56 5.88 32.22
N GLY A 207 -14.14 7.11 31.93
CA GLY A 207 -12.77 7.51 31.63
C GLY A 207 -12.05 8.36 32.69
N GLY A 208 -12.35 8.18 33.98
CA GLY A 208 -11.70 8.91 35.07
C GLY A 208 -11.44 8.03 36.29
N GLY A 209 -10.19 7.94 36.73
CA GLY A 209 -9.80 7.16 37.91
C GLY A 209 -10.12 7.84 39.24
N SER A 210 -10.08 7.05 40.32
CA SER A 210 -10.26 7.41 41.73
C SER A 210 -11.70 7.49 42.28
N GLU A 211 -12.06 6.41 42.98
CA GLU A 211 -12.64 6.44 44.33
C GLU A 211 -13.60 7.58 44.73
N ARG A 212 -14.73 7.76 44.03
CA ARG A 212 -15.97 8.18 44.71
C ARG A 212 -17.16 7.26 44.40
N ARG A 213 -17.67 6.69 45.48
CA ARG A 213 -18.78 5.75 45.53
C ARG A 213 -20.10 6.47 45.18
N GLY A 214 -20.78 6.03 44.12
CA GLY A 214 -22.24 6.09 44.01
C GLY A 214 -22.89 7.36 43.43
N ARG A 215 -22.97 7.45 42.09
CA ARG A 215 -24.26 7.50 41.35
C ARG A 215 -24.05 7.40 39.84
N SER A 216 -24.05 6.18 39.30
CA SER A 216 -24.37 5.96 37.88
C SER A 216 -25.87 5.67 37.79
N MET A 217 -26.64 6.55 37.13
CA MET A 217 -28.11 6.46 37.11
C MET A 217 -28.67 5.78 35.85
N GLY A 218 -27.84 5.53 34.83
CA GLY A 218 -28.29 5.03 33.51
C GLY A 218 -28.47 3.51 33.36
N GLY A 219 -28.03 2.70 34.33
CA GLY A 219 -28.13 1.23 34.25
C GLY A 219 -29.16 0.57 35.19
N TRP A 220 -29.61 1.29 36.22
CA TRP A 220 -30.49 0.73 37.26
C TRP A 220 -31.97 1.06 37.05
N ARG A 221 -32.30 2.09 36.25
CA ARG A 221 -33.68 2.59 36.10
C ARG A 221 -34.57 1.61 35.31
N GLY A 222 -34.14 1.14 34.15
CA GLY A 222 -34.86 0.12 33.37
C GLY A 222 -34.96 -1.23 34.10
N ARG A 223 -33.88 -1.71 34.74
CA ARG A 223 -33.91 -2.92 35.58
C ARG A 223 -34.86 -2.77 36.78
N GLN A 224 -34.92 -1.59 37.42
CA GLN A 224 -35.89 -1.30 38.48
C GLN A 224 -37.33 -1.25 37.95
N GLN A 225 -37.56 -0.76 36.73
CA GLN A 225 -38.88 -0.81 36.08
C GLN A 225 -39.30 -2.25 35.76
N GLN A 226 -38.41 -3.07 35.18
CA GLN A 226 -38.67 -4.51 34.98
C GLN A 226 -38.96 -5.21 36.31
N ILE A 227 -38.17 -4.97 37.37
CA ILE A 227 -38.41 -5.53 38.71
C ILE A 227 -39.77 -5.06 39.26
N SER A 228 -40.13 -3.78 39.10
CA SER A 228 -41.41 -3.24 39.57
C SER A 228 -42.61 -3.84 38.81
N LEU A 229 -42.48 -4.00 37.49
CA LEU A 229 -43.50 -4.60 36.63
C LEU A 229 -43.65 -6.11 36.91
N LEU A 230 -42.54 -6.82 37.12
CA LEU A 230 -42.55 -8.22 37.58
C LEU A 230 -43.18 -8.35 38.97
N ARG A 231 -42.84 -7.47 39.93
CA ARG A 231 -43.47 -7.45 41.27
C ARG A 231 -44.97 -7.17 41.20
N SER A 232 -45.41 -6.24 40.33
CA SER A 232 -46.83 -5.98 40.09
C SER A 232 -47.53 -7.20 39.48
N LYS A 233 -46.89 -7.88 38.53
CA LYS A 233 -47.43 -9.09 37.89
C LYS A 233 -47.47 -10.29 38.84
N VAL A 234 -46.44 -10.49 39.66
CA VAL A 234 -46.42 -11.46 40.76
C VAL A 234 -47.55 -11.15 41.74
N LYS A 235 -47.67 -9.92 42.22
CA LYS A 235 -48.76 -9.52 43.13
C LYS A 235 -50.17 -9.68 42.53
N SER A 236 -50.32 -9.51 41.21
CA SER A 236 -51.56 -9.79 40.49
C SER A 236 -51.84 -11.30 40.38
N LEU A 237 -50.81 -12.13 40.16
CA LEU A 237 -50.92 -13.58 40.15
C LEU A 237 -51.19 -14.16 41.54
N GLU A 238 -50.53 -13.64 42.59
CA GLU A 238 -50.80 -13.93 44.00
C GLU A 238 -52.23 -13.52 44.37
N SER A 239 -52.68 -12.32 43.98
CA SER A 239 -54.07 -11.90 44.21
C SER A 239 -55.07 -12.80 43.49
N ARG A 240 -54.74 -13.30 42.30
CA ARG A 240 -55.57 -14.28 41.58
C ARG A 240 -55.57 -15.64 42.29
N LEU A 241 -54.41 -16.14 42.70
CA LEU A 241 -54.27 -17.40 43.41
C LEU A 241 -55.02 -17.38 44.75
N ASN A 242 -54.88 -16.30 45.52
CA ASN A 242 -55.60 -16.08 46.77
C ASN A 242 -57.11 -15.89 46.54
N SER A 243 -57.53 -15.24 45.44
CA SER A 243 -58.96 -15.19 45.08
C SER A 243 -59.54 -16.53 44.61
N MET A 244 -58.69 -17.47 44.16
CA MET A 244 -59.08 -18.85 43.84
C MET A 244 -58.92 -19.81 45.02
N SER A 245 -58.47 -19.33 46.19
CA SER A 245 -58.26 -20.14 47.39
C SER A 245 -59.12 -19.66 48.56
N PRO A 246 -60.37 -20.15 48.63
CA PRO A 246 -60.93 -20.49 49.93
C PRO A 246 -61.60 -21.88 49.91
N LEU A 247 -60.86 -22.96 49.62
CA LEU A 247 -61.31 -24.33 49.90
C LEU A 247 -60.14 -25.35 49.94
N ARG A 248 -60.11 -26.15 51.01
CA ARG A 248 -59.11 -27.18 51.42
C ARG A 248 -57.82 -26.60 52.04
N LEU A 249 -57.70 -26.59 53.37
CA LEU A 249 -57.45 -27.71 54.32
C LEU A 249 -56.04 -28.32 54.23
N HIS A 250 -55.14 -27.76 55.05
CA HIS A 250 -54.51 -28.46 56.17
C HIS A 250 -54.00 -29.91 55.95
N VAL A 251 -52.72 -30.06 55.60
CA VAL A 251 -51.82 -31.10 56.15
C VAL A 251 -50.45 -30.47 56.44
N SER A 252 -49.79 -30.98 57.49
CA SER A 252 -48.63 -30.44 58.17
C SER A 252 -47.30 -30.49 57.42
N ALA A 253 -46.31 -29.78 57.96
CA ALA A 253 -44.91 -29.84 57.56
C ALA A 253 -44.20 -31.10 58.08
N GLU A 254 -43.18 -31.57 57.36
CA GLU A 254 -41.85 -31.83 57.93
C GLU A 254 -40.75 -31.85 56.84
N ARG A 255 -39.48 -31.75 57.27
CA ARG A 255 -38.29 -31.82 56.41
C ARG A 255 -37.57 -33.16 56.60
N ILE A 256 -36.93 -33.65 55.54
CA ILE A 256 -35.68 -34.46 55.46
C ILE A 256 -35.34 -34.43 53.95
N ASP A 257 -34.34 -33.67 53.50
CA ASP A 257 -32.88 -33.95 53.45
C ASP A 257 -32.46 -34.99 52.38
N ASP A 258 -31.57 -34.51 51.51
CA ASP A 258 -30.61 -35.14 50.59
C ASP A 258 -30.88 -36.52 49.94
N LEU A 259 -30.89 -36.53 48.60
CA LEU A 259 -29.91 -37.35 47.83
C LEU A 259 -29.67 -36.82 46.41
N ASP A 260 -28.41 -36.71 46.01
CA ASP A 260 -27.97 -36.45 44.63
C ASP A 260 -28.28 -37.62 43.67
N THR A 261 -28.55 -37.31 42.40
CA THR A 261 -27.87 -37.84 41.18
C THR A 261 -28.77 -37.92 39.92
N VAL A 262 -28.25 -37.34 38.82
CA VAL A 262 -28.30 -37.79 37.41
C VAL A 262 -29.59 -38.45 36.87
N GLY A 263 -30.26 -37.82 35.88
CA GLY A 263 -31.25 -38.53 35.05
C GLY A 263 -32.04 -37.70 34.04
N THR A 264 -31.57 -37.70 32.79
CA THR A 264 -32.25 -37.50 31.49
C THR A 264 -33.79 -37.38 31.38
N ASP A 265 -34.20 -36.51 30.46
CA ASP A 265 -35.38 -36.59 29.58
C ASP A 265 -36.81 -36.62 30.18
N GLN A 266 -37.36 -35.42 30.41
CA GLN A 266 -38.81 -35.23 30.52
C GLN A 266 -39.50 -35.37 29.16
N LYS A 267 -40.28 -36.44 28.96
CA LYS A 267 -41.33 -36.50 27.93
C LYS A 267 -42.72 -36.43 28.55
N SER A 268 -43.46 -35.41 28.13
CA SER A 268 -44.92 -35.25 28.09
C SER A 268 -45.78 -36.21 28.93
N GLY A 269 -46.38 -35.67 30.00
CA GLY A 269 -47.56 -36.28 30.62
C GLY A 269 -48.87 -35.95 29.88
N ALA A 270 -49.97 -36.48 30.43
CA ALA A 270 -51.38 -36.20 30.12
C ALA A 270 -52.04 -36.92 28.91
N THR A 271 -52.22 -38.24 29.04
CA THR A 271 -53.52 -38.89 28.74
C THR A 271 -53.76 -40.05 29.70
N THR A 272 -54.60 -39.84 30.72
CA THR A 272 -55.17 -40.90 31.57
C THR A 272 -56.69 -40.74 31.61
N LEU A 273 -57.38 -41.30 30.62
CA LEU A 273 -58.83 -41.49 30.69
C LEU A 273 -59.09 -42.70 31.58
N GLY A 274 -59.70 -42.48 32.74
CA GLY A 274 -60.09 -43.56 33.63
C GLY A 274 -61.37 -44.23 33.12
N ILE A 275 -61.25 -45.47 32.65
CA ILE A 275 -62.38 -46.39 32.43
C ILE A 275 -61.94 -47.76 32.93
N GLU A 276 -62.42 -48.18 34.09
CA GLU A 276 -62.70 -49.60 34.36
C GLU A 276 -63.54 -49.81 35.62
N SER A 277 -64.23 -50.95 35.65
CA SER A 277 -65.09 -51.46 36.73
C SER A 277 -66.38 -50.68 37.05
N ILE A 278 -67.51 -51.20 36.57
CA ILE A 278 -68.53 -51.88 37.41
C ILE A 278 -69.40 -52.76 36.50
N PHE A 279 -69.39 -54.07 36.73
CA PHE A 279 -70.35 -55.03 36.17
C PHE A 279 -70.56 -56.19 37.16
N GLY A 280 -71.80 -56.68 37.31
CA GLY A 280 -72.19 -57.75 38.25
C GLY A 280 -72.71 -57.19 39.58
N GLY A 281 -74.00 -56.86 39.71
CA GLY A 281 -75.14 -57.78 39.90
C GLY A 281 -75.96 -57.22 41.09
N SER A 282 -77.26 -57.47 41.30
CA SER A 282 -78.21 -58.38 40.67
C SER A 282 -79.65 -57.90 40.93
N ASN A 283 -80.61 -58.35 40.10
CA ASN A 283 -82.07 -58.40 40.35
C ASN A 283 -82.84 -57.13 40.75
N LEU A 284 -83.67 -56.62 39.82
CA LEU A 284 -85.14 -56.70 39.96
C LEU A 284 -85.83 -56.58 38.59
N GLU A 285 -87.00 -57.21 38.44
CA GLU A 285 -87.76 -57.33 37.18
C GLU A 285 -88.61 -56.08 36.85
N LEU A 286 -89.25 -56.12 35.67
CA LEU A 286 -90.42 -55.35 35.18
C LEU A 286 -90.16 -54.28 34.07
N PRO A 287 -91.16 -54.02 33.18
CA PRO A 287 -90.89 -53.96 31.74
C PRO A 287 -90.74 -52.54 31.15
N LEU A 288 -89.69 -52.32 30.35
CA LEU A 288 -89.36 -51.01 29.74
C LEU A 288 -88.96 -51.07 28.25
N SER A 289 -89.48 -52.04 27.50
CA SER A 289 -89.09 -52.31 26.09
C SER A 289 -89.34 -51.15 25.10
N GLN A 290 -90.10 -50.11 25.47
CA GLN A 290 -90.39 -48.97 24.58
C GLN A 290 -89.63 -47.67 24.92
N ARG A 291 -89.02 -47.55 26.11
CA ARG A 291 -88.25 -46.34 26.50
C ARG A 291 -86.77 -46.42 26.16
N GLN A 292 -86.16 -47.61 26.22
CA GLN A 292 -84.73 -47.81 25.92
C GLN A 292 -84.37 -47.46 24.46
N SER A 293 -85.23 -47.81 23.49
CA SER A 293 -85.01 -47.49 22.07
C SER A 293 -84.80 -46.00 21.80
N VAL A 294 -85.48 -45.12 22.54
CA VAL A 294 -85.35 -43.66 22.37
C VAL A 294 -84.07 -43.14 23.03
N THR A 295 -83.72 -43.64 24.22
CA THR A 295 -82.46 -43.25 24.88
C THR A 295 -81.24 -43.70 24.10
N ASP A 296 -81.28 -44.88 23.47
CA ASP A 296 -80.13 -45.42 22.74
C ASP A 296 -79.98 -44.78 21.36
N LYS A 297 -81.08 -44.45 20.67
CA LYS A 297 -81.06 -43.57 19.49
C LYS A 297 -80.44 -42.21 19.81
N ASN A 298 -80.82 -41.58 20.92
CA ASN A 298 -80.25 -40.30 21.34
C ASN A 298 -78.74 -40.41 21.63
N LYS A 299 -78.28 -41.47 22.30
CA LYS A 299 -76.85 -41.74 22.50
C LYS A 299 -76.10 -41.91 21.17
N ILE A 300 -76.66 -42.67 20.22
CA ILE A 300 -76.07 -42.86 18.89
C ILE A 300 -75.93 -41.50 18.18
N THR A 301 -76.97 -40.66 18.17
CA THR A 301 -76.88 -39.33 17.55
C THR A 301 -75.88 -38.39 18.22
N LEU A 302 -75.67 -38.51 19.55
CA LEU A 302 -74.63 -37.75 20.26
C LEU A 302 -73.23 -38.25 19.89
N LEU A 303 -73.03 -39.56 19.77
CA LEU A 303 -71.76 -40.14 19.31
C LEU A 303 -71.47 -39.79 17.85
N GLU A 304 -72.47 -39.73 16.98
CA GLU A 304 -72.33 -39.25 15.59
C GLU A 304 -71.93 -37.76 15.54
N GLN A 305 -72.52 -36.92 16.40
CA GLN A 305 -72.12 -35.51 16.55
C GLN A 305 -70.70 -35.37 17.11
N GLU A 306 -70.29 -36.23 18.03
CA GLU A 306 -68.93 -36.25 18.57
C GLU A 306 -67.91 -36.72 17.52
N ILE A 307 -68.21 -37.80 16.78
CA ILE A 307 -67.39 -38.31 15.67
C ILE A 307 -67.24 -37.25 14.57
N THR A 308 -68.31 -36.56 14.18
CA THR A 308 -68.23 -35.50 13.17
C THR A 308 -67.43 -34.28 13.66
N LYS A 309 -67.58 -33.89 14.92
CA LYS A 309 -66.75 -32.86 15.56
C LYS A 309 -65.27 -33.25 15.61
N LEU A 310 -64.94 -34.45 16.10
CA LEU A 310 -63.57 -34.96 16.17
C LEU A 310 -62.93 -35.05 14.78
N ASN A 311 -63.67 -35.47 13.75
CA ASN A 311 -63.19 -35.46 12.37
C ASN A 311 -62.91 -34.03 11.84
N SER A 312 -63.79 -33.07 12.17
CA SER A 312 -63.57 -31.65 11.86
C SER A 312 -62.31 -31.09 12.54
N ASP A 313 -62.15 -31.36 13.84
CA ASP A 313 -60.98 -30.93 14.61
C ASP A 313 -59.69 -31.55 14.05
N LEU A 314 -59.69 -32.85 13.75
CA LEU A 314 -58.58 -33.59 13.12
C LEU A 314 -58.20 -32.98 11.75
N GLN A 315 -59.17 -32.62 10.92
CA GLN A 315 -58.91 -31.88 9.67
C GLN A 315 -58.33 -30.48 9.94
N SER A 316 -58.81 -29.78 10.97
CA SER A 316 -58.22 -28.50 11.39
C SER A 316 -56.75 -28.63 11.80
N TYR A 317 -56.40 -29.71 12.52
CA TYR A 317 -55.02 -29.99 12.95
C TYR A 317 -54.12 -30.39 11.78
N LYS A 318 -54.60 -31.23 10.84
CA LYS A 318 -53.89 -31.53 9.59
C LYS A 318 -53.56 -30.25 8.80
N ASN A 319 -54.54 -29.35 8.66
CA ASN A 319 -54.34 -28.06 7.97
C ASN A 319 -53.37 -27.13 8.71
N LYS A 320 -53.40 -27.09 10.05
CA LYS A 320 -52.41 -26.34 10.86
C LYS A 320 -51.00 -26.92 10.71
N PHE A 321 -50.85 -28.24 10.74
CA PHE A 321 -49.58 -28.94 10.55
C PHE A 321 -49.00 -28.70 9.15
N ALA A 322 -49.81 -28.79 8.09
CA ALA A 322 -49.39 -28.48 6.73
C ALA A 322 -48.89 -27.04 6.58
N LYS A 323 -49.61 -26.06 7.18
CA LYS A 323 -49.18 -24.65 7.21
C LYS A 323 -47.88 -24.45 7.99
N ALA A 324 -47.72 -25.12 9.13
CA ALA A 324 -46.49 -25.08 9.92
C ALA A 324 -45.29 -25.64 9.14
N LYS A 325 -45.46 -26.79 8.49
CA LYS A 325 -44.43 -27.43 7.65
C LYS A 325 -44.06 -26.59 6.42
N ALA A 326 -45.03 -25.93 5.79
CA ALA A 326 -44.75 -24.99 4.70
C ALA A 326 -43.91 -23.78 5.18
N ARG A 327 -44.23 -23.24 6.36
CA ARG A 327 -43.45 -22.16 6.98
C ARG A 327 -42.04 -22.61 7.38
N GLU A 328 -41.90 -23.81 7.96
CA GLU A 328 -40.61 -24.42 8.31
C GLU A 328 -39.72 -24.54 7.07
N ASN A 329 -40.26 -25.04 5.95
CA ASN A 329 -39.55 -25.14 4.68
C ASN A 329 -39.09 -23.75 4.17
N SER A 330 -39.95 -22.74 4.20
CA SER A 330 -39.59 -21.36 3.80
C SER A 330 -38.42 -20.82 4.65
N LEU A 331 -38.57 -20.89 5.98
CA LEU A 331 -37.54 -20.43 6.92
C LEU A 331 -36.23 -21.20 6.78
N SER A 332 -36.28 -22.48 6.45
CA SER A 332 -35.09 -23.30 6.17
C SER A 332 -34.36 -22.83 4.92
N VAL A 333 -35.09 -22.57 3.82
CA VAL A 333 -34.52 -22.01 2.58
C VAL A 333 -33.93 -20.62 2.82
N GLU A 334 -34.67 -19.72 3.48
CA GLU A 334 -34.20 -18.38 3.86
C GLU A 334 -32.91 -18.46 4.71
N THR A 335 -32.86 -19.37 5.68
CA THR A 335 -31.66 -19.60 6.52
C THR A 335 -30.48 -20.11 5.69
N GLN A 336 -30.71 -21.00 4.72
CA GLN A 336 -29.65 -21.46 3.81
C GLN A 336 -29.15 -20.34 2.89
N GLU A 337 -30.04 -19.48 2.39
CA GLU A 337 -29.65 -18.32 1.59
C GLU A 337 -28.85 -17.31 2.40
N MET A 338 -29.25 -17.02 3.65
CA MET A 338 -28.51 -16.13 4.54
C MET A 338 -27.12 -16.69 4.87
N LYS A 339 -26.97 -18.02 5.07
CA LYS A 339 -25.66 -18.67 5.18
C LYS A 339 -24.82 -18.50 3.91
N LYS A 340 -25.39 -18.69 2.71
CA LYS A 340 -24.69 -18.46 1.43
C LYS A 340 -24.24 -17.00 1.27
N LYS A 341 -25.09 -16.03 1.66
CA LYS A 341 -24.73 -14.59 1.66
C LYS A 341 -23.60 -14.30 2.65
N MET A 342 -23.63 -14.89 3.84
CA MET A 342 -22.59 -14.74 4.86
C MET A 342 -21.24 -15.32 4.41
N ILE A 343 -21.23 -16.50 3.78
CA ILE A 343 -20.01 -17.10 3.20
C ILE A 343 -19.39 -16.18 2.14
N LYS A 344 -20.19 -15.63 1.21
CA LYS A 344 -19.71 -14.67 0.21
C LYS A 344 -19.12 -13.39 0.82
N LEU A 345 -19.64 -12.94 1.96
CA LEU A 345 -19.08 -11.80 2.69
C LEU A 345 -17.74 -12.15 3.36
N PHE A 346 -17.58 -13.37 3.88
CA PHE A 346 -16.28 -13.85 4.37
C PHE A 346 -15.25 -14.01 3.25
N GLU A 347 -15.64 -14.55 2.09
CA GLU A 347 -14.78 -14.64 0.90
C GLU A 347 -14.34 -13.24 0.44
N LYS A 348 -15.26 -12.27 0.39
CA LYS A 348 -14.92 -10.87 0.08
C LYS A 348 -13.95 -10.30 1.12
N GLY A 349 -14.21 -10.51 2.42
CA GLY A 349 -13.33 -10.05 3.49
C GLY A 349 -11.91 -10.60 3.36
N LYS A 350 -11.77 -11.89 3.04
CA LYS A 350 -10.46 -12.51 2.76
C LYS A 350 -9.74 -11.86 1.57
N HIS A 351 -10.45 -11.59 0.47
CA HIS A 351 -9.85 -10.90 -0.68
C HIS A 351 -9.51 -9.42 -0.37
N ASP A 352 -10.31 -8.74 0.46
CA ASP A 352 -10.02 -7.38 0.92
C ASP A 352 -8.76 -7.39 1.83
N ASP A 353 -8.61 -8.39 2.71
CA ASP A 353 -7.41 -8.59 3.55
C ASP A 353 -6.16 -8.91 2.70
N GLU A 354 -6.27 -9.81 1.71
CA GLU A 354 -5.19 -10.12 0.75
C GLU A 354 -4.74 -8.89 -0.03
N LEU A 355 -5.68 -8.05 -0.47
CA LEU A 355 -5.40 -6.77 -1.12
C LEU A 355 -4.67 -5.79 -0.17
N VAL A 356 -5.09 -5.72 1.09
CA VAL A 356 -4.43 -4.90 2.12
C VAL A 356 -3.00 -5.40 2.37
N SER A 357 -2.78 -6.70 2.47
CA SER A 357 -1.44 -7.30 2.61
C SER A 357 -0.54 -6.97 1.41
N ALA A 358 -1.02 -7.15 0.18
CA ALA A 358 -0.26 -6.80 -1.03
C ALA A 358 0.07 -5.29 -1.12
N MET A 359 -0.86 -4.42 -0.68
CA MET A 359 -0.63 -2.99 -0.61
C MET A 359 0.38 -2.60 0.50
N MET A 360 0.40 -3.32 1.63
CA MET A 360 1.42 -3.12 2.67
C MET A 360 2.80 -3.57 2.18
N GLU A 361 2.89 -4.73 1.51
CA GLU A 361 4.15 -5.26 1.00
C GLU A 361 4.75 -4.34 -0.09
N THR A 362 3.94 -3.84 -1.02
CA THR A 362 4.39 -2.88 -2.05
C THR A 362 4.83 -1.55 -1.45
N ASN A 363 4.14 -1.04 -0.42
CA ASN A 363 4.57 0.15 0.32
C ASN A 363 5.88 -0.10 1.10
N GLN A 364 6.06 -1.28 1.70
CA GLN A 364 7.31 -1.65 2.37
C GLN A 364 8.48 -1.77 1.37
N LYS A 365 8.27 -2.39 0.21
CA LYS A 365 9.23 -2.42 -0.90
C LYS A 365 9.62 -1.01 -1.35
N LEU A 366 8.65 -0.11 -1.54
CA LEU A 366 8.91 1.28 -1.90
C LEU A 366 9.72 2.03 -0.82
N GLN A 367 9.39 1.86 0.46
CA GLN A 367 10.16 2.45 1.56
C GLN A 367 11.60 1.93 1.64
N ASN A 368 11.81 0.64 1.38
CA ASN A 368 13.15 0.06 1.32
C ASN A 368 13.96 0.61 0.14
N ASN A 369 13.36 0.70 -1.05
CA ASN A 369 14.01 1.30 -2.23
C ASN A 369 14.37 2.78 -2.00
N LEU A 370 13.49 3.55 -1.34
CA LEU A 370 13.78 4.94 -0.98
C LEU A 370 14.95 5.05 0.02
N ARG A 371 15.07 4.13 0.98
CA ARG A 371 16.22 4.07 1.89
C ARG A 371 17.51 3.72 1.15
N GLN A 372 17.47 2.74 0.24
CA GLN A 372 18.62 2.35 -0.58
C GLN A 372 19.11 3.53 -1.45
N LEU A 373 18.20 4.18 -2.18
CA LEU A 373 18.52 5.38 -2.96
C LEU A 373 19.06 6.53 -2.10
N GLN A 374 18.56 6.70 -0.88
CA GLN A 374 19.09 7.69 0.06
C GLN A 374 20.51 7.34 0.53
N GLU A 375 20.80 6.07 0.82
CA GLU A 375 22.14 5.61 1.17
C GLU A 375 23.12 5.73 -0.01
N GLU A 376 22.69 5.40 -1.23
CA GLU A 376 23.48 5.56 -2.46
C GLU A 376 23.77 7.03 -2.74
N ALA A 377 22.79 7.92 -2.59
CA ALA A 377 22.98 9.36 -2.70
C ALA A 377 24.03 9.88 -1.69
N ILE A 378 23.94 9.46 -0.41
CA ILE A 378 24.93 9.84 0.62
C ILE A 378 26.32 9.29 0.28
N LYS A 379 26.43 8.04 -0.19
CA LYS A 379 27.71 7.43 -0.61
C LYS A 379 28.32 8.17 -1.81
N SER A 380 27.50 8.55 -2.79
CA SER A 380 27.91 9.31 -3.97
C SER A 380 28.32 10.74 -3.63
N GLU A 381 27.59 11.41 -2.74
CA GLU A 381 27.93 12.76 -2.25
C GLU A 381 29.26 12.74 -1.49
N GLN A 382 29.48 11.75 -0.63
CA GLN A 382 30.74 11.58 0.09
C GLN A 382 31.91 11.28 -0.87
N HIS A 383 31.70 10.47 -1.91
CA HIS A 383 32.72 10.25 -2.94
C HIS A 383 33.09 11.56 -3.65
N SER A 384 32.09 12.33 -4.08
CA SER A 384 32.29 13.64 -4.72
C SER A 384 33.03 14.62 -3.80
N LYS A 385 32.62 14.73 -2.53
CA LYS A 385 33.30 15.55 -1.52
C LYS A 385 34.78 15.12 -1.38
N ASN A 386 35.06 13.84 -1.15
CA ASN A 386 36.42 13.30 -1.04
C ASN A 386 37.28 13.55 -2.32
N GLU A 387 36.67 13.54 -3.50
CA GLU A 387 37.36 13.80 -4.77
C GLU A 387 37.66 15.29 -4.96
N THR A 388 36.71 16.17 -4.63
CA THR A 388 36.95 17.62 -4.62
C THR A 388 38.03 18.04 -3.61
N GLU A 389 38.10 17.41 -2.44
CA GLU A 389 39.16 17.64 -1.46
C GLU A 389 40.54 17.23 -2.00
N LYS A 390 40.65 16.07 -2.68
CA LYS A 390 41.89 15.66 -3.34
C LYS A 390 42.30 16.67 -4.42
N LEU A 391 41.36 17.11 -5.27
CA LEU A 391 41.63 18.10 -6.31
C LEU A 391 42.09 19.43 -5.70
N MET A 392 41.42 19.95 -4.67
CA MET A 392 41.83 21.17 -3.96
C MET A 392 43.23 21.03 -3.35
N SER A 393 43.55 19.89 -2.75
CA SER A 393 44.89 19.61 -2.19
C SER A 393 45.97 19.64 -3.28
N THR A 394 45.74 18.96 -4.42
CA THR A 394 46.68 18.98 -5.56
C THR A 394 46.82 20.37 -6.18
N LEU A 395 45.74 21.15 -6.27
CA LEU A 395 45.76 22.53 -6.76
C LEU A 395 46.55 23.45 -5.82
N ALA A 396 46.40 23.29 -4.50
CA ALA A 396 47.19 24.01 -3.52
C ALA A 396 48.70 23.67 -3.61
N GLN A 397 49.05 22.40 -3.81
CA GLN A 397 50.43 21.99 -4.09
C GLN A 397 50.98 22.65 -5.37
N LYS A 398 50.23 22.59 -6.48
CA LYS A 398 50.63 23.21 -7.76
C LYS A 398 50.74 24.73 -7.66
N LYS A 399 49.88 25.40 -6.88
CA LYS A 399 50.00 26.84 -6.61
C LYS A 399 51.30 27.16 -5.85
N ASN A 400 51.64 26.36 -4.83
CA ASN A 400 52.88 26.53 -4.07
C ASN A 400 54.14 26.24 -4.92
N GLU A 401 54.06 25.34 -5.91
CA GLU A 401 55.12 25.12 -6.90
C GLU A 401 55.26 26.32 -7.86
N LEU A 402 54.15 26.85 -8.37
CA LEU A 402 54.14 28.05 -9.22
C LEU A 402 54.73 29.27 -8.51
N GLU A 403 54.37 29.53 -7.24
CA GLU A 403 54.91 30.65 -6.46
C GLU A 403 56.44 30.53 -6.24
N LYS A 404 56.96 29.30 -6.13
CA LYS A 404 58.42 29.05 -6.08
C LYS A 404 59.08 29.33 -7.44
N LEU A 405 58.47 28.90 -8.54
CA LEU A 405 58.98 29.15 -9.89
C LEU A 405 58.95 30.65 -10.23
N GLU A 406 57.90 31.37 -9.83
CA GLU A 406 57.77 32.83 -9.98
C GLU A 406 58.87 33.59 -9.22
N LYS A 407 59.18 33.16 -7.99
CA LYS A 407 60.31 33.70 -7.21
C LYS A 407 61.67 33.42 -7.87
N ILE A 408 61.85 32.24 -8.47
CA ILE A 408 63.09 31.90 -9.21
C ILE A 408 63.20 32.72 -10.51
N LEU A 409 62.10 32.92 -11.23
CA LEU A 409 62.05 33.78 -12.42
C LEU A 409 62.42 35.22 -12.06
N PHE A 410 61.82 35.80 -11.02
CA PHE A 410 62.15 37.15 -10.56
C PHE A 410 63.64 37.29 -10.20
N GLN A 411 64.22 36.31 -9.49
CA GLN A 411 65.65 36.28 -9.19
C GLN A 411 66.52 36.20 -10.45
N LYS A 412 66.10 35.42 -11.45
CA LYS A 412 66.82 35.29 -12.72
C LYS A 412 66.69 36.52 -13.60
N ASP A 413 65.55 37.18 -13.61
CA ASP A 413 65.33 38.43 -14.33
C ASP A 413 66.18 39.57 -13.74
N ASP A 414 66.32 39.64 -12.41
CA ASP A 414 67.25 40.57 -11.75
C ASP A 414 68.72 40.24 -12.07
N GLU A 415 69.11 38.96 -12.02
CA GLU A 415 70.48 38.53 -12.37
C GLU A 415 70.81 38.82 -13.85
N ILE A 416 69.84 38.65 -14.77
CA ILE A 416 69.95 39.05 -16.18
C ILE A 416 70.10 40.57 -16.29
N ARG A 417 69.29 41.35 -15.56
CA ARG A 417 69.35 42.82 -15.55
C ARG A 417 70.73 43.33 -15.11
N ASP A 418 71.30 42.72 -14.07
CA ASP A 418 72.64 43.04 -13.57
C ASP A 418 73.74 42.64 -14.57
N LEU A 419 73.63 41.48 -15.22
CA LEU A 419 74.54 41.05 -16.28
C LEU A 419 74.44 41.96 -17.53
N GLU A 420 73.25 42.37 -17.95
CA GLU A 420 73.06 43.34 -19.04
C GLU A 420 73.67 44.71 -18.72
N ASN A 421 73.57 45.14 -17.46
CA ASN A 421 74.20 46.37 -16.99
C ASN A 421 75.73 46.22 -16.97
N ALA A 422 76.27 45.08 -16.54
CA ALA A 422 77.70 44.80 -16.58
C ALA A 422 78.25 44.77 -18.02
N VAL A 423 77.51 44.15 -18.96
CA VAL A 423 77.85 44.13 -20.39
C VAL A 423 77.78 45.53 -21.01
N ARG A 424 76.78 46.36 -20.64
CA ARG A 424 76.70 47.77 -21.09
C ARG A 424 77.79 48.68 -20.51
N ASN A 425 78.27 48.39 -19.30
CA ASN A 425 79.29 49.18 -18.60
C ASN A 425 80.73 48.72 -18.87
N LEU A 426 80.94 47.61 -19.59
CA LEU A 426 82.25 47.22 -20.09
C LEU A 426 82.69 48.19 -21.20
N PRO A 427 83.85 48.88 -21.06
CA PRO A 427 84.34 49.77 -22.11
C PRO A 427 84.74 48.97 -23.35
N ASN A 428 84.17 49.33 -24.51
CA ASN A 428 84.45 48.72 -25.81
C ASN A 428 85.95 48.74 -26.13
N ALA A 429 86.63 47.60 -25.96
CA ALA A 429 88.05 47.41 -26.24
C ALA A 429 88.32 46.19 -27.14
N SER A 430 87.49 45.97 -28.17
CA SER A 430 87.76 45.01 -29.25
C SER A 430 86.95 45.31 -30.53
N ASN A 431 87.45 46.33 -31.24
CA ASN A 431 87.42 46.57 -32.69
C ASN A 431 86.68 45.58 -33.65
N CYS A 432 86.00 46.21 -34.62
CA CYS A 432 86.16 45.96 -36.07
C CYS A 432 85.93 44.54 -36.64
N ALA A 433 84.82 44.36 -37.36
CA ALA A 433 84.84 43.88 -38.75
C ALA A 433 83.50 44.13 -39.45
N GLN A 434 83.54 44.29 -40.78
CA GLN A 434 82.37 44.33 -41.65
C GLN A 434 81.66 42.96 -41.70
N VAL A 435 80.32 42.93 -41.75
CA VAL A 435 79.59 42.12 -42.74
C VAL A 435 78.31 42.87 -43.14
N SER A 436 78.23 43.29 -44.39
CA SER A 436 76.98 43.59 -45.09
C SER A 436 76.54 42.35 -45.87
N ASN A 437 75.24 42.23 -46.17
CA ASN A 437 74.64 41.22 -47.06
C ASN A 437 74.85 39.73 -46.70
N SER A 438 73.73 39.05 -46.45
CA SER A 438 73.25 37.97 -47.33
C SER A 438 71.86 37.51 -46.91
N GLN A 439 70.80 38.09 -47.50
CA GLN A 439 69.60 37.30 -47.76
C GLN A 439 69.96 36.32 -48.88
N SER A 440 70.15 35.05 -48.55
CA SER A 440 70.31 33.99 -49.54
C SER A 440 69.12 33.03 -49.50
N GLU A 441 68.72 32.62 -50.70
CA GLU A 441 67.54 31.80 -50.95
C GLU A 441 67.72 30.39 -50.38
N ILE A 442 66.72 29.91 -49.62
CA ILE A 442 66.44 28.48 -49.47
C ILE A 442 65.03 28.22 -49.97
N MET A 443 64.90 28.24 -51.30
CA MET A 443 63.75 27.70 -52.03
C MET A 443 64.20 26.50 -52.85
N ASN A 444 63.29 25.54 -53.03
CA ASN A 444 63.43 24.35 -53.89
C ASN A 444 64.39 23.23 -53.47
N GLY A 445 63.98 22.48 -52.43
CA GLY A 445 64.45 21.10 -52.18
C GLY A 445 63.39 20.10 -51.68
N GLY A 446 62.17 20.54 -51.31
CA GLY A 446 61.22 19.74 -50.53
C GLY A 446 59.99 19.15 -51.24
N LEU A 447 59.78 19.44 -52.53
CA LEU A 447 58.51 19.22 -53.25
C LEU A 447 58.15 17.75 -53.59
N LYS A 448 58.96 16.77 -53.20
CA LYS A 448 58.61 15.34 -53.30
C LYS A 448 58.32 14.67 -51.94
N ALA A 449 59.04 15.07 -50.89
CA ALA A 449 58.86 14.48 -49.55
C ALA A 449 57.63 15.01 -48.80
N ASN A 450 57.16 16.23 -49.11
CA ASN A 450 55.96 16.78 -48.48
C ASN A 450 54.67 16.13 -49.01
N THR A 451 54.60 15.82 -50.31
CA THR A 451 53.42 15.22 -50.97
C THR A 451 53.15 13.80 -50.49
N GLU A 452 54.21 13.02 -50.28
CA GLU A 452 54.13 11.66 -49.76
C GLU A 452 53.70 11.66 -48.28
N LYS A 453 54.17 12.63 -47.49
CA LYS A 453 53.73 12.84 -46.11
C LYS A 453 52.27 13.29 -46.01
N THR A 454 51.76 14.15 -46.89
CA THR A 454 50.33 14.51 -46.88
C THR A 454 49.45 13.31 -47.24
N LEU A 455 49.84 12.48 -48.21
CA LEU A 455 49.10 11.26 -48.56
C LEU A 455 49.02 10.27 -47.38
N ILE A 456 50.12 10.04 -46.66
CA ILE A 456 50.15 9.16 -45.47
C ILE A 456 49.26 9.73 -44.34
N VAL A 457 49.22 11.05 -44.16
CA VAL A 457 48.34 11.70 -43.18
C VAL A 457 46.86 11.57 -43.57
N GLU A 458 46.53 11.72 -44.86
CA GLU A 458 45.16 11.49 -45.34
C GLU A 458 44.71 10.03 -45.21
N GLU A 459 45.58 9.06 -45.52
CA GLU A 459 45.29 7.64 -45.32
C GLU A 459 45.09 7.32 -43.84
N ARG A 460 45.94 7.89 -42.96
CA ARG A 460 45.78 7.76 -41.51
C ARG A 460 44.47 8.35 -41.02
N GLU A 461 44.08 9.55 -41.47
CA GLU A 461 42.77 10.13 -41.12
C GLU A 461 41.59 9.28 -41.62
N LYS A 462 41.69 8.70 -42.83
CA LYS A 462 40.67 7.79 -43.38
C LYS A 462 40.55 6.53 -42.52
N LEU A 463 41.68 5.96 -42.10
CA LEU A 463 41.72 4.81 -41.17
C LEU A 463 41.17 5.16 -39.79
N GLU A 464 41.52 6.31 -39.20
CA GLU A 464 41.01 6.74 -37.89
C GLU A 464 39.49 6.99 -37.94
N LYS A 465 38.97 7.58 -39.02
CA LYS A 465 37.51 7.72 -39.26
C LYS A 465 36.83 6.35 -39.43
N GLN A 466 37.47 5.40 -40.11
CA GLN A 466 36.94 4.04 -40.27
C GLN A 466 36.94 3.28 -38.94
N ILE A 467 37.98 3.41 -38.11
CA ILE A 467 38.04 2.84 -36.76
C ILE A 467 36.89 3.41 -35.92
N ALA A 468 36.73 4.74 -35.86
CA ALA A 468 35.66 5.37 -35.09
C ALA A 468 34.25 4.90 -35.51
N LEU A 469 34.00 4.71 -36.81
CA LEU A 469 32.74 4.13 -37.29
C LEU A 469 32.52 2.68 -36.83
N LEU A 470 33.57 1.85 -36.91
CA LEU A 470 33.52 0.46 -36.45
C LEU A 470 33.37 0.36 -34.91
N GLU A 471 33.89 1.31 -34.15
CA GLU A 471 33.68 1.38 -32.70
C GLU A 471 32.23 1.76 -32.35
N ILE A 472 31.64 2.72 -33.06
CA ILE A 472 30.22 3.07 -32.91
C ILE A 472 29.32 1.86 -33.23
N GLU A 473 29.63 1.12 -34.31
CA GLU A 473 28.88 -0.10 -34.67
C GLU A 473 29.05 -1.21 -33.62
N ARG A 474 30.29 -1.47 -33.17
CA ARG A 474 30.61 -2.41 -32.07
C ARG A 474 29.81 -2.10 -30.82
N ASP A 475 29.77 -0.84 -30.40
CA ASP A 475 29.13 -0.43 -29.15
C ASP A 475 27.59 -0.40 -29.28
N GLY A 476 27.07 -0.09 -30.47
CA GLY A 476 25.66 -0.27 -30.81
C GLY A 476 25.21 -1.74 -30.75
N LEU A 477 25.99 -2.64 -31.35
CA LEU A 477 25.75 -4.09 -31.29
C LEU A 477 25.89 -4.64 -29.87
N ARG A 478 26.88 -4.20 -29.10
CA ARG A 478 27.03 -4.55 -27.68
C ARG A 478 25.78 -4.18 -26.89
N LYS A 479 25.30 -2.94 -27.04
CA LYS A 479 24.10 -2.44 -26.34
C LYS A 479 22.83 -3.20 -26.75
N LEU A 480 22.72 -3.61 -28.01
CA LEU A 480 21.63 -4.48 -28.48
C LEU A 480 21.70 -5.85 -27.79
N VAL A 481 22.88 -6.49 -27.73
CA VAL A 481 23.07 -7.78 -27.05
C VAL A 481 22.78 -7.68 -25.56
N GLU A 482 23.22 -6.63 -24.87
CA GLU A 482 22.89 -6.35 -23.46
C GLU A 482 21.38 -6.21 -23.25
N THR A 483 20.68 -5.49 -24.15
CA THR A 483 19.22 -5.32 -24.09
C THR A 483 18.48 -6.65 -24.32
N VAL A 484 18.92 -7.45 -25.29
CA VAL A 484 18.33 -8.76 -25.60
C VAL A 484 18.56 -9.73 -24.44
N ASN A 485 19.78 -9.82 -23.90
CA ASN A 485 20.10 -10.67 -22.76
C ASN A 485 19.29 -10.26 -21.53
N GLY A 486 19.21 -8.97 -21.19
CA GLY A 486 18.38 -8.50 -20.07
C GLY A 486 16.89 -8.84 -20.23
N ARG A 487 16.36 -8.85 -21.47
CA ARG A 487 14.99 -9.32 -21.73
C ARG A 487 14.87 -10.85 -21.60
N VAL A 488 15.87 -11.62 -22.04
CA VAL A 488 15.91 -13.08 -21.85
C VAL A 488 15.96 -13.42 -20.37
N ASP A 489 16.84 -12.79 -19.59
CA ASP A 489 16.95 -13.00 -18.14
C ASP A 489 15.63 -12.68 -17.42
N SER A 490 14.98 -11.56 -17.81
CA SER A 490 13.65 -11.20 -17.29
C SER A 490 12.59 -12.25 -17.61
N LEU A 491 12.60 -12.82 -18.82
CA LEU A 491 11.68 -13.89 -19.23
C LEU A 491 12.00 -15.22 -18.54
N VAL A 492 13.27 -15.53 -18.28
CA VAL A 492 13.68 -16.72 -17.51
C VAL A 492 13.18 -16.60 -16.07
N GLN A 493 13.31 -15.42 -15.44
CA GLN A 493 12.78 -15.16 -14.11
C GLN A 493 11.25 -15.26 -14.08
N GLU A 494 10.54 -14.62 -15.03
CA GLU A 494 9.08 -14.68 -15.17
C GLU A 494 8.59 -16.15 -15.31
N ASN A 495 9.29 -16.98 -16.09
CA ASN A 495 8.98 -18.40 -16.20
C ASN A 495 9.29 -19.20 -14.92
N ALA A 496 10.34 -18.85 -14.17
CA ALA A 496 10.65 -19.48 -12.89
C ALA A 496 9.57 -19.15 -11.84
N ASP A 497 9.13 -17.89 -11.78
CA ASP A 497 8.08 -17.41 -10.89
C ASP A 497 6.73 -18.08 -11.25
N LEU A 498 6.39 -18.18 -12.54
CA LEU A 498 5.20 -18.91 -13.01
C LEU A 498 5.28 -20.42 -12.71
N LYS A 499 6.46 -21.06 -12.83
CA LYS A 499 6.65 -22.47 -12.44
C LYS A 499 6.43 -22.66 -10.94
N TYR A 500 6.87 -21.69 -10.12
CA TYR A 500 6.63 -21.68 -8.68
C TYR A 500 5.14 -21.51 -8.35
N GLU A 501 4.44 -20.52 -8.94
CA GLU A 501 3.00 -20.34 -8.76
C GLU A 501 2.18 -21.58 -9.16
N LEU A 502 2.51 -22.20 -10.29
CA LEU A 502 1.85 -23.43 -10.75
C LEU A 502 2.09 -24.59 -9.77
N SER A 503 3.30 -24.69 -9.21
CA SER A 503 3.62 -25.69 -8.18
C SER A 503 2.81 -25.45 -6.90
N LEU A 504 2.67 -24.20 -6.48
CA LEU A 504 1.85 -23.80 -5.34
C LEU A 504 0.37 -24.16 -5.56
N ARG A 505 -0.22 -23.74 -6.69
CA ARG A 505 -1.62 -24.06 -7.05
C ARG A 505 -1.90 -25.56 -7.19
N ASN A 506 -0.90 -26.35 -7.59
CA ASN A 506 -1.02 -27.81 -7.65
C ASN A 506 -0.96 -28.45 -6.25
N SER A 507 -0.20 -27.87 -5.31
CA SER A 507 -0.19 -28.30 -3.90
C SER A 507 -1.44 -27.86 -3.12
N GLU A 508 -2.04 -26.73 -3.49
CA GLU A 508 -3.24 -26.16 -2.84
C GLU A 508 -4.56 -26.79 -3.28
N LYS A 509 -4.56 -27.75 -4.21
CA LYS A 509 -5.72 -28.59 -4.48
C LYS A 509 -5.74 -29.76 -3.48
N PRO A 510 -6.53 -29.70 -2.39
CA PRO A 510 -6.72 -30.88 -1.57
C PRO A 510 -7.35 -31.99 -2.40
N PHE A 511 -7.03 -33.24 -2.07
CA PHE A 511 -7.72 -34.44 -2.54
C PHE A 511 -9.21 -34.41 -2.13
N SER A 512 -10.02 -33.64 -2.88
CA SER A 512 -11.46 -33.84 -2.87
C SER A 512 -11.72 -35.20 -3.53
N LYS A 513 -12.30 -36.10 -2.74
CA LYS A 513 -12.47 -37.51 -3.11
C LYS A 513 -13.42 -37.63 -4.29
N ILE A 514 -12.87 -37.73 -5.50
CA ILE A 514 -13.56 -38.35 -6.64
C ILE A 514 -13.53 -39.86 -6.43
N SER A 515 -14.29 -40.31 -5.43
CA SER A 515 -14.68 -41.71 -5.28
C SER A 515 -15.86 -41.99 -6.22
N ASN A 516 -15.56 -42.09 -7.51
CA ASN A 516 -16.34 -42.89 -8.45
C ASN A 516 -15.41 -43.39 -9.55
N ALA A 517 -15.42 -44.70 -9.76
CA ALA A 517 -14.37 -45.41 -10.47
C ALA A 517 -14.74 -45.69 -11.93
N ARG A 518 -13.69 -45.84 -12.76
CA ARG A 518 -13.62 -46.68 -13.98
C ARG A 518 -14.67 -46.46 -15.07
N SER A 519 -14.21 -46.09 -16.26
CA SER A 519 -13.84 -47.11 -17.26
C SER A 519 -13.02 -46.49 -18.41
N LEU A 520 -12.52 -47.36 -19.30
CA LEU A 520 -11.88 -47.07 -20.60
C LEU A 520 -10.43 -46.55 -20.56
N ASN A 521 -9.53 -47.51 -20.41
CA ASN A 521 -8.47 -47.83 -21.39
C ASN A 521 -8.14 -46.74 -22.44
N HIS A 522 -6.88 -46.28 -22.45
CA HIS A 522 -6.08 -46.54 -23.64
C HIS A 522 -4.63 -46.86 -23.27
N ASP A 523 -4.11 -47.89 -23.92
CA ASP A 523 -2.73 -48.36 -23.83
C ASP A 523 -1.90 -47.59 -24.87
N GLU A 524 -0.81 -46.94 -24.47
CA GLU A 524 0.28 -46.58 -25.40
C GLU A 524 1.65 -46.36 -24.71
N SER A 525 2.34 -47.49 -24.52
CA SER A 525 3.78 -47.71 -24.80
C SER A 525 4.77 -46.50 -24.96
N LYS A 526 5.63 -46.34 -23.94
CA LYS A 526 7.12 -46.20 -24.00
C LYS A 526 7.79 -44.97 -24.68
N ARG A 527 8.94 -44.61 -24.08
CA ARG A 527 9.95 -43.57 -24.43
C ARG A 527 9.52 -42.13 -24.09
N THR A 528 10.31 -41.28 -23.43
CA THR A 528 11.74 -41.35 -23.01
C THR A 528 11.94 -40.92 -21.56
N LYS A 529 12.63 -41.73 -20.74
CA LYS A 529 13.26 -41.26 -19.49
C LYS A 529 14.69 -40.80 -19.81
N THR A 530 14.90 -39.50 -19.94
CA THR A 530 16.25 -38.88 -19.96
C THR A 530 16.16 -37.39 -19.61
N THR A 531 17.03 -36.96 -18.69
CA THR A 531 17.54 -35.58 -18.55
C THR A 531 16.54 -34.42 -18.36
N GLU A 532 15.81 -34.40 -17.24
CA GLU A 532 15.40 -33.12 -16.60
C GLU A 532 16.09 -32.87 -15.24
N SER A 533 16.64 -33.91 -14.60
CA SER A 533 17.31 -33.83 -13.29
C SER A 533 18.68 -33.11 -13.28
N GLU A 534 19.22 -32.70 -14.43
CA GLU A 534 20.55 -32.07 -14.53
C GLU A 534 20.51 -30.54 -14.73
N LEU A 535 19.31 -29.93 -14.84
CA LEU A 535 19.15 -28.50 -15.09
C LEU A 535 18.83 -27.68 -13.83
N GLU A 536 18.31 -28.28 -12.76
CA GLU A 536 17.93 -27.54 -11.54
C GLU A 536 19.10 -27.24 -10.58
N GLU A 537 20.27 -27.89 -10.72
CA GLU A 537 21.42 -27.73 -9.79
C GLU A 537 22.36 -26.54 -10.13
N LYS A 538 21.93 -25.58 -10.97
CA LYS A 538 22.81 -24.52 -11.51
C LYS A 538 22.48 -23.07 -11.13
N CYS A 539 21.30 -22.74 -10.62
CA CYS A 539 20.96 -21.34 -10.32
C CYS A 539 21.60 -20.78 -9.03
N ASP A 540 21.94 -21.61 -8.03
CA ASP A 540 22.51 -21.16 -6.74
C ASP A 540 24.00 -20.73 -6.80
N ARG A 541 24.57 -20.50 -7.98
CA ARG A 541 26.01 -20.22 -8.16
C ARG A 541 26.40 -18.74 -8.21
N VAL A 542 25.46 -17.81 -8.06
CA VAL A 542 25.69 -16.36 -8.33
C VAL A 542 26.58 -15.65 -7.28
N SER A 543 26.84 -16.22 -6.10
CA SER A 543 27.57 -15.54 -5.01
C SER A 543 28.90 -16.21 -4.57
N LYS A 544 29.25 -17.38 -5.13
CA LYS A 544 30.53 -18.03 -4.79
C LYS A 544 31.66 -17.44 -5.64
N LYS A 545 32.70 -16.90 -4.98
CA LYS A 545 33.94 -16.48 -5.65
C LYS A 545 34.44 -17.64 -6.53
N PRO A 546 34.79 -17.41 -7.82
CA PRO A 546 35.23 -18.47 -8.71
C PRO A 546 36.44 -19.17 -8.09
N SER A 547 36.36 -20.48 -7.94
CA SER A 547 37.46 -21.25 -7.37
C SER A 547 38.64 -21.25 -8.34
N LYS A 548 39.87 -21.37 -7.84
CA LYS A 548 41.08 -21.45 -8.69
C LYS A 548 40.95 -22.54 -9.79
N ILE A 549 40.35 -23.67 -9.42
CA ILE A 549 40.03 -24.81 -10.29
C ILE A 549 39.09 -24.41 -11.45
N GLU A 550 38.16 -23.50 -11.21
CA GLU A 550 37.19 -23.02 -12.20
C GLU A 550 37.84 -22.08 -13.23
N ILE A 551 38.79 -21.26 -12.78
CA ILE A 551 39.61 -20.40 -13.66
C ILE A 551 40.57 -21.25 -14.50
N GLU A 552 41.26 -22.22 -13.89
CA GLU A 552 42.10 -23.19 -14.61
C GLU A 552 41.30 -23.98 -15.65
N ARG A 553 40.03 -24.33 -15.36
CA ARG A 553 39.12 -24.95 -16.34
C ARG A 553 38.78 -24.02 -17.50
N LEU A 554 38.52 -22.73 -17.26
CA LEU A 554 38.22 -21.74 -18.30
C LEU A 554 39.43 -21.44 -19.21
N LEU A 555 40.65 -21.51 -18.65
CA LEU A 555 41.91 -21.36 -19.40
C LEU A 555 42.28 -22.64 -20.19
N SER A 556 41.67 -23.78 -19.88
CA SER A 556 41.96 -25.04 -20.58
C SER A 556 41.50 -25.01 -22.04
N ARG A 557 42.35 -25.54 -22.94
CA ARG A 557 42.00 -25.80 -24.34
C ARG A 557 40.76 -26.69 -24.49
N GLN A 558 40.48 -27.56 -23.51
CA GLN A 558 39.29 -28.42 -23.53
C GLN A 558 38.00 -27.59 -23.44
N PHE A 559 37.98 -26.49 -22.69
CA PHE A 559 36.82 -25.61 -22.60
C PHE A 559 36.47 -24.98 -23.95
N LEU A 560 37.47 -24.56 -24.73
CA LEU A 560 37.29 -24.05 -26.10
C LEU A 560 36.69 -25.13 -27.01
N ILE A 561 37.18 -26.36 -26.96
CA ILE A 561 36.66 -27.50 -27.76
C ILE A 561 35.21 -27.84 -27.36
N ASP A 562 34.94 -27.97 -26.07
CA ASP A 562 33.61 -28.23 -25.50
C ASP A 562 32.59 -27.13 -25.83
N THR A 563 33.04 -25.89 -26.02
CA THR A 563 32.18 -24.74 -26.33
C THR A 563 31.87 -24.69 -27.82
N LEU A 564 32.89 -24.77 -28.69
CA LEU A 564 32.71 -24.74 -30.14
C LEU A 564 31.87 -25.93 -30.65
N SER A 565 32.04 -27.11 -30.06
CA SER A 565 31.25 -28.30 -30.40
C SER A 565 29.75 -28.19 -30.04
N LYS A 566 29.40 -27.42 -29.00
CA LYS A 566 27.99 -27.22 -28.58
C LYS A 566 27.27 -26.13 -29.37
N CYS A 567 28.00 -25.15 -29.91
CA CYS A 567 27.39 -23.98 -30.57
C CYS A 567 26.99 -24.19 -32.04
N ALA A 568 27.26 -25.37 -32.64
CA ALA A 568 26.88 -25.72 -34.01
C ALA A 568 27.24 -24.65 -35.08
N LEU A 569 28.37 -23.96 -34.90
CA LEU A 569 28.79 -22.83 -35.73
C LEU A 569 29.37 -23.29 -37.08
N GLY A 570 29.10 -22.53 -38.14
CA GLY A 570 29.82 -22.66 -39.41
C GLY A 570 31.31 -22.34 -39.25
N ALA A 571 32.17 -22.90 -40.11
CA ALA A 571 33.63 -22.83 -39.94
C ALA A 571 34.20 -21.41 -39.80
N ALA A 572 33.67 -20.43 -40.55
CA ALA A 572 34.10 -19.03 -40.46
C ALA A 572 33.75 -18.40 -39.10
N SER A 573 32.51 -18.58 -38.61
CA SER A 573 32.08 -18.09 -37.30
C SER A 573 32.77 -18.83 -36.16
N ALA A 574 33.00 -20.14 -36.28
CA ALA A 574 33.78 -20.92 -35.32
C ALA A 574 35.22 -20.40 -35.19
N ASN A 575 35.87 -20.03 -36.30
CA ASN A 575 37.22 -19.44 -36.29
C ASN A 575 37.24 -18.05 -35.61
N THR A 576 36.26 -17.19 -35.88
CA THR A 576 36.14 -15.88 -35.23
C THR A 576 35.89 -16.04 -33.72
N VAL A 577 34.98 -16.91 -33.31
CA VAL A 577 34.70 -17.21 -31.90
C VAL A 577 35.94 -17.82 -31.23
N SER A 578 36.65 -18.74 -31.88
CA SER A 578 37.90 -19.33 -31.36
C SER A 578 38.98 -18.28 -31.13
N LYS A 579 39.14 -17.30 -32.04
CA LYS A 579 40.08 -16.17 -31.84
C LYS A 579 39.66 -15.31 -30.65
N GLN A 580 38.36 -14.99 -30.53
CA GLN A 580 37.86 -14.17 -29.43
C GLN A 580 38.00 -14.88 -28.07
N ILE A 581 37.75 -16.19 -27.99
CA ILE A 581 38.00 -16.99 -26.79
C ILE A 581 39.49 -16.94 -26.42
N GLY A 582 40.40 -17.06 -27.40
CA GLY A 582 41.85 -16.93 -27.15
C GLY A 582 42.26 -15.57 -26.57
N ILE A 583 41.72 -14.47 -27.12
CA ILE A 583 41.95 -13.12 -26.61
C ILE A 583 41.44 -12.98 -25.16
N LEU A 584 40.24 -13.49 -24.88
CA LEU A 584 39.65 -13.47 -23.54
C LEU A 584 40.41 -14.37 -22.54
N GLN A 585 40.93 -15.52 -22.98
CA GLN A 585 41.79 -16.38 -22.16
C GLN A 585 43.13 -15.70 -21.81
N SER A 586 43.73 -14.95 -22.74
CA SER A 586 44.92 -14.13 -22.43
C SER A 586 44.59 -13.06 -21.38
N ALA A 587 43.58 -12.23 -21.63
CA ALA A 587 43.18 -11.16 -20.72
C ALA A 587 42.75 -11.69 -19.32
N LEU A 588 42.12 -12.86 -19.26
CA LEU A 588 41.80 -13.55 -18.00
C LEU A 588 43.06 -14.04 -17.28
N THR A 589 44.06 -14.55 -18.00
CA THR A 589 45.36 -14.96 -17.44
C THR A 589 46.10 -13.76 -16.86
N ASP A 590 46.16 -12.65 -17.58
CA ASP A 590 46.80 -11.40 -17.14
C ASP A 590 46.10 -10.84 -15.90
N SER A 591 44.77 -10.81 -15.90
CA SER A 591 43.95 -10.36 -14.76
C SER A 591 44.12 -11.27 -13.54
N TYR A 592 44.19 -12.59 -13.73
CA TYR A 592 44.41 -13.54 -12.65
C TYR A 592 45.83 -13.37 -12.05
N GLY A 593 46.83 -13.18 -12.90
CA GLY A 593 48.20 -12.88 -12.47
C GLY A 593 48.29 -11.61 -11.62
N GLU A 594 47.57 -10.54 -12.01
CA GLU A 594 47.51 -9.31 -11.21
C GLU A 594 46.78 -9.52 -9.88
N ILE A 595 45.68 -10.28 -9.85
CA ILE A 595 44.99 -10.64 -8.60
C ILE A 595 45.91 -11.42 -7.65
N GLU A 596 46.78 -12.30 -8.17
CA GLU A 596 47.74 -13.04 -7.36
C GLU A 596 48.84 -12.11 -6.80
N ARG A 597 49.40 -11.19 -7.61
CA ARG A 597 50.33 -10.14 -7.12
C ARG A 597 49.72 -9.27 -6.02
N LEU A 598 48.47 -8.84 -6.19
CA LEU A 598 47.74 -8.06 -5.19
C LEU A 598 47.47 -8.86 -3.92
N ARG A 599 47.26 -10.18 -4.03
CA ARG A 599 47.13 -11.08 -2.86
C ARG A 599 48.44 -11.19 -2.09
N GLU A 600 49.57 -11.43 -2.78
CA GLU A 600 50.90 -11.44 -2.18
C GLU A 600 51.22 -10.11 -1.48
N LEU A 601 50.90 -8.97 -2.11
CA LEU A 601 51.08 -7.65 -1.53
C LEU A 601 50.23 -7.48 -0.25
N GLY A 602 48.98 -7.96 -0.28
CA GLY A 602 48.09 -7.99 0.88
C GLY A 602 48.55 -8.95 1.99
N GLU A 603 49.35 -9.97 1.68
CA GLU A 603 49.98 -10.84 2.67
C GLU A 603 51.23 -10.20 3.28
N LYS A 604 52.09 -9.58 2.46
CA LYS A 604 53.23 -8.78 2.93
C LYS A 604 52.78 -7.66 3.87
N LEU A 605 51.73 -6.90 3.52
CA LEU A 605 51.15 -5.86 4.37
C LEU A 605 50.51 -6.39 5.66
N ARG A 606 50.03 -7.64 5.67
CA ARG A 606 49.57 -8.33 6.89
C ARG A 606 50.72 -8.88 7.73
N SER A 607 51.89 -9.15 7.15
CA SER A 607 53.10 -9.44 7.92
C SER A 607 53.59 -8.18 8.65
N ILE A 608 53.81 -7.10 7.90
CA ILE A 608 54.25 -5.80 8.43
C ILE A 608 53.35 -5.35 9.59
N ARG A 609 52.02 -5.37 9.42
CA ARG A 609 51.09 -5.01 10.52
C ARG A 609 51.16 -5.93 11.76
N ARG A 610 51.58 -7.19 11.62
CA ARG A 610 51.83 -8.09 12.77
C ARG A 610 53.17 -7.77 13.42
N GLU A 611 54.18 -7.43 12.64
CA GLU A 611 55.48 -6.98 13.13
C GLU A 611 55.37 -5.65 13.89
N ASP A 612 54.65 -4.67 13.34
CA ASP A 612 54.31 -3.39 14.00
C ASP A 612 53.56 -3.61 15.31
N PHE A 613 52.56 -4.51 15.32
CA PHE A 613 51.78 -4.85 16.52
C PHE A 613 52.65 -5.51 17.59
N ASN A 614 53.54 -6.44 17.20
CA ASN A 614 54.47 -7.08 18.11
C ASN A 614 55.45 -6.06 18.70
N LEU A 615 55.98 -5.13 17.89
CA LEU A 615 56.88 -4.07 18.33
C LEU A 615 56.17 -3.11 19.32
N LEU A 616 54.92 -2.72 19.03
CA LEU A 616 54.10 -1.94 19.95
C LEU A 616 53.84 -2.68 21.28
N SER A 617 53.57 -3.99 21.22
CA SER A 617 53.37 -4.82 22.40
C SER A 617 54.65 -4.90 23.26
N GLU A 618 55.81 -5.06 22.63
CA GLU A 618 57.13 -5.08 23.29
C GLU A 618 57.43 -3.72 23.96
N ILE A 619 57.21 -2.61 23.27
CA ILE A 619 57.36 -1.25 23.84
C ILE A 619 56.45 -1.07 25.07
N VAL A 620 55.18 -1.50 24.99
CA VAL A 620 54.25 -1.43 26.13
C VAL A 620 54.70 -2.30 27.30
N GLN A 621 55.30 -3.47 27.03
CA GLN A 621 55.84 -4.35 28.06
C GLN A 621 57.09 -3.74 28.73
N GLN A 622 58.01 -3.17 27.96
CA GLN A 622 59.19 -2.48 28.49
C GLN A 622 58.82 -1.25 29.33
N LEU A 623 57.86 -0.44 28.88
CA LEU A 623 57.33 0.69 29.65
C LEU A 623 56.68 0.24 30.97
N ARG A 624 56.00 -0.92 30.98
CA ARG A 624 55.45 -1.48 32.22
C ARG A 624 56.56 -1.86 33.21
N ILE A 625 57.58 -2.59 32.76
CA ILE A 625 58.72 -3.01 33.58
C ILE A 625 59.47 -1.78 34.15
N ALA A 626 59.71 -0.75 33.34
CA ALA A 626 60.29 0.50 33.81
C ALA A 626 59.43 1.15 34.92
N SER A 627 58.11 1.21 34.73
CA SER A 627 57.17 1.78 35.71
C SER A 627 56.98 0.94 36.99
N GLU A 628 57.48 -0.29 37.02
CA GLU A 628 57.52 -1.15 38.19
C GLU A 628 58.85 -0.97 38.94
N ASN A 629 59.97 -0.83 38.21
CA ASN A 629 61.28 -0.52 38.79
C ASN A 629 61.33 0.87 39.43
N ASP A 630 60.68 1.88 38.85
CA ASP A 630 60.61 3.26 39.40
C ASP A 630 59.77 3.37 40.71
N LYS A 631 59.18 2.27 41.19
CA LYS A 631 58.36 2.22 42.42
C LYS A 631 59.04 1.49 43.60
N VAL A 632 60.27 1.01 43.41
CA VAL A 632 61.08 0.28 44.40
C VAL A 632 62.20 1.18 44.90
#